data_AF-A0A0G1TGI3-F1
#
_entry.id   AF-A0A0G1TGI3-F1
#
_cell.length_a   1.000
_cell.length_b   1.000
_cell.length_c   1.000
_cell.angle_alpha   90.00
_cell.angle_beta   90.00
_cell.angle_gamma   90.00
#
_symmetry.space_group_name_H-M   'P 1'
#
loop_
_entity.id
_entity.type
_entity.pdbx_description
1 polymer ?
#
loop_
_entity_poly.entity_id
_entity_poly.type
_entity_poly.pdbx_seq_one_letter_code
_entity_poly.pdbx_strand_id
1 'polypeptide(L)' 'MKFSYSWLSDYVKSMPEPKKLAELFTLRAYQVESIEKKGSDTVFDIELLPNRFADLAGHIGIAHEIHAIYGSKFLFPKPD' A
#
# COMPACT_ATOMS: atom_id res chain seq x y z
N MET A 1 0.56 0.29 11.07
CA MET A 1 1.84 0.03 10.37
C MET A 1 2.02 1.07 9.29
N LYS A 2 3.23 1.61 9.16
CA LYS A 2 3.49 2.76 8.28
C LYS A 2 4.04 2.34 6.93
N PHE A 3 3.35 2.73 5.85
CA PHE A 3 3.72 2.42 4.48
C PHE A 3 3.93 3.69 3.67
N SER A 4 5.04 3.76 2.94
CA SER A 4 5.41 4.90 2.10
C SER A 4 4.79 4.75 0.71
N TYR A 5 4.07 5.77 0.25
CA TYR A 5 3.50 5.83 -1.09
C TYR A 5 4.59 5.83 -2.16
N SER A 6 5.70 6.54 -1.94
CA SER A 6 6.82 6.56 -2.88
C SER A 6 7.39 5.16 -3.09
N TRP A 7 7.60 4.38 -2.02
CA TRP A 7 8.06 2.99 -2.15
C TRP A 7 7.04 2.10 -2.86
N LEU A 8 5.75 2.25 -2.55
CA LEU A 8 4.70 1.48 -3.23
C LEU A 8 4.67 1.78 -4.75
N SER A 9 5.06 2.99 -5.16
CA SER A 9 5.12 3.39 -6.57
C SER A 9 6.24 2.72 -7.36
N ASP A 10 7.29 2.26 -6.67
CA ASP A 10 8.36 1.47 -7.29
C ASP A 10 7.86 0.07 -7.69
N TYR A 11 6.99 -0.51 -6.87
CA TYR A 11 6.38 -1.83 -7.11
C TYR A 11 5.15 -1.77 -8.02
N VAL A 12 4.39 -0.66 -8.02
CA VAL A 12 3.13 -0.55 -8.75
C VAL A 12 3.13 0.71 -9.61
N LYS A 13 3.27 0.53 -10.93
CA LYS A 13 3.43 1.63 -11.89
C LYS A 13 2.21 2.54 -12.08
N SER A 14 1.02 2.03 -11.77
CA SER A 14 -0.23 2.79 -11.91
C SER A 14 -0.97 2.71 -10.59
N MET A 15 -0.76 3.73 -9.76
CA MET A 15 -1.43 3.87 -8.48
C MET A 15 -2.48 4.99 -8.53
N PRO A 16 -3.62 4.79 -7.86
CA PRO A 16 -4.59 5.86 -7.65
C PRO A 16 -4.05 6.92 -6.69
N GLU A 17 -4.65 8.11 -6.71
CA GLU A 17 -4.30 9.17 -5.77
C GLU A 17 -4.37 8.68 -4.31
N PRO A 18 -3.53 9.18 -3.40
CA PRO A 18 -3.44 8.70 -2.02
C PRO A 18 -4.77 8.62 -1.29
N LYS A 19 -5.64 9.63 -1.50
CA LYS A 19 -6.97 9.66 -0.89
C LYS A 19 -7.87 8.54 -1.40
N LYS A 20 -7.87 8.30 -2.71
CA LYS A 20 -8.64 7.22 -3.34
C LYS A 20 -8.08 5.84 -2.96
N LEU A 21 -6.76 5.72 -2.82
CA LEU A 21 -6.13 4.50 -2.34
C LEU A 21 -6.58 4.16 -0.91
N ALA A 22 -6.61 5.16 -0.02
CA ALA A 22 -7.11 4.97 1.34
C ALA A 22 -8.59 4.55 1.37
N GLU A 23 -9.45 5.18 0.55
CA GLU A 23 -10.84 4.76 0.43
C GLU A 23 -10.97 3.30 -0.06
N LEU A 24 -10.16 2.88 -1.03
CA LEU A 24 -10.15 1.51 -1.53
C LEU A 24 -9.70 0.51 -0.46
N PHE A 25 -8.71 0.87 0.35
CA PHE A 25 -8.27 0.06 1.48
C PHE A 25 -9.37 -0.09 2.53
N THR A 26 -10.02 1.02 2.91
CA THR A 26 -11.15 1.02 3.86
C THR A 26 -12.34 0.21 3.35
N LEU A 27 -12.65 0.25 2.05
CA LEU A 27 -13.71 -0.56 1.44
C LEU A 27 -13.40 -2.07 1.43
N ARG A 28 -12.15 -2.44 1.70
CA ARG A 28 -11.67 -3.83 1.80
C ARG A 28 -11.48 -4.18 3.28
N ALA A 29 -10.47 -4.98 3.61
CA ALA A 29 -10.24 -5.48 4.96
C ALA A 29 -9.17 -4.68 5.72
N TYR A 30 -8.90 -3.44 5.32
CA TYR A 30 -7.82 -2.63 5.88
C TYR A 30 -8.36 -1.42 6.62
N GLN A 31 -7.82 -1.14 7.79
CA GLN A 31 -8.15 0.07 8.54
C GLN A 31 -7.05 1.10 8.34
N VAL A 32 -7.34 2.12 7.53
CA VAL A 32 -6.45 3.27 7.38
C VAL A 32 -6.73 4.22 8.53
N GLU A 33 -5.76 4.34 9.45
CA GLU A 33 -5.88 5.17 10.64
C GLU A 33 -5.56 6.63 10.31
N SER A 34 -4.52 6.87 9.52
CA SER A 34 -4.13 8.20 9.11
C SER A 34 -3.34 8.23 7.80
N ILE A 35 -3.33 9.40 7.16
CA ILE A 35 -2.52 9.71 5.97
C ILE A 35 -1.68 10.93 6.32
N GLU A 36 -0.39 10.72 6.53
CA GLU A 36 0.55 11.78 6.91
C GLU A 36 1.41 12.15 5.70
N LYS A 37 1.55 13.45 5.40
CA LYS A 37 2.51 13.92 4.39
C LYS A 37 3.83 14.26 5.07
N LYS A 38 4.89 13.49 4.81
CA LYS A 38 6.24 13.74 5.30
C LYS A 38 7.12 14.26 4.18
N GLY A 39 7.21 15.59 4.07
CA GLY A 39 7.97 16.26 3.02
C GLY A 39 7.35 16.02 1.64
N SER A 40 8.10 15.36 0.76
CA SER A 40 7.64 14.94 -0.57
C SER A 40 6.91 13.59 -0.57
N ASP A 41 7.00 12.80 0.50
CA ASP A 41 6.38 11.48 0.59
C ASP A 41 5.04 11.50 1.32
N THR A 42 4.18 10.54 0.99
CA THR A 42 2.90 10.30 1.67
C THR A 42 2.98 8.98 2.39
N VAL A 43 2.75 8.99 3.70
CA VAL A 43 2.81 7.80 4.55
C VAL A 43 1.40 7.44 4.99
N PHE A 44 1.00 6.20 4.76
CA PHE A 44 -0.24 5.63 5.27
C PHE A 44 0.05 4.92 6.57
N ASP A 45 -0.72 5.21 7.63
CA ASP A 45 -0.80 4.33 8.77
C ASP A 45 -2.00 3.40 8.62
N ILE A 46 -1.70 2.10 8.47
CA ILE A 46 -2.68 1.06 8.25
C ILE A 46 -2.62 0.09 9.43
N GLU A 47 -3.69 -0.02 10.18
CA GLU A 47 -3.86 -1.07 11.17
C GLU A 47 -4.17 -2.39 10.45
N LEU A 48 -3.27 -3.37 10.65
CA LEU A 48 -3.39 -4.69 10.06
C LEU A 48 -4.00 -5.65 11.06
N LEU A 49 -4.92 -6.49 10.57
CA LEU A 49 -5.47 -7.57 11.38
C LEU A 49 -4.39 -8.63 11.68
N PRO A 50 -4.37 -9.24 12.87
CA PRO A 50 -3.36 -10.24 13.25
C PRO A 50 -3.26 -11.42 12.28
N ASN A 51 -4.39 -11.85 11.71
CA ASN A 51 -4.48 -12.95 10.74
C ASN A 51 -3.97 -12.59 9.34
N ARG A 52 -3.56 -11.34 9.10
CA ARG A 52 -3.02 -10.84 7.83
C ARG A 52 -1.58 -10.33 7.94
N PHE A 53 -1.01 -10.39 9.14
CA PHE A 53 0.31 -9.84 9.42
C PHE A 53 1.41 -10.54 8.62
N ALA A 54 1.31 -11.86 8.41
CA ALA A 54 2.31 -12.64 7.68
C ALA A 54 2.46 -12.20 6.22
N ASP A 55 1.35 -11.85 5.55
CA ASP A 55 1.34 -11.50 4.13
C ASP A 55 1.54 -9.99 3.90
N LEU A 56 1.11 -9.15 4.84
CA LEU A 56 0.91 -7.70 4.61
C LEU A 56 1.77 -6.79 5.48
N ALA A 57 2.56 -7.33 6.41
CA ALA A 57 3.47 -6.52 7.23
C ALA A 57 4.61 -5.85 6.43
N GLY A 58 4.77 -6.19 5.15
CA GLY A 58 5.77 -5.58 4.26
C GLY A 58 5.15 -4.78 3.12
N HIS A 59 5.92 -3.83 2.57
CA HIS A 59 5.50 -3.03 1.41
C HIS A 59 5.19 -3.88 0.17
N ILE A 60 5.88 -5.01 -0.02
CA ILE A 60 5.62 -5.93 -1.14
C ILE A 60 4.21 -6.52 -1.04
N GLY A 61 3.81 -6.97 0.15
CA GLY A 61 2.47 -7.52 0.39
C GLY A 61 1.38 -6.51 0.11
N ILE A 62 1.54 -5.28 0.63
CA ILE A 62 0.62 -4.18 0.36
C ILE A 62 0.59 -3.83 -1.12
N ALA A 63 1.75 -3.78 -1.79
CA ALA A 63 1.82 -3.51 -3.21
C ALA A 63 1.13 -4.60 -4.06
N HIS A 64 1.21 -5.87 -3.65
CA HIS A 64 0.45 -6.97 -4.26
C HIS A 64 -1.06 -6.76 -4.11
N GLU A 65 -1.53 -6.28 -2.97
CA GLU A 65 -2.95 -5.98 -2.76
C GLU A 65 -3.42 -4.77 -3.57
N ILE A 66 -2.60 -3.72 -3.66
CA ILE A 66 -2.89 -2.58 -4.55
C ILE A 66 -3.03 -3.07 -5.99
N HIS A 67 -2.11 -3.94 -6.42
CA HIS A 67 -2.17 -4.57 -7.73
C HIS A 67 -3.47 -5.38 -7.92
N ALA A 68 -3.85 -6.21 -6.95
CA ALA A 68 -5.07 -7.01 -7.01
C ALA A 68 -6.35 -6.15 -7.05
N ILE A 69 -6.39 -5.04 -6.32
CA ILE A 69 -7.54 -4.13 -6.26
C ILE A 69 -7.67 -3.30 -7.53
N TYR A 70 -6.55 -2.74 -8.02
CA TYR A 70 -6.55 -1.76 -9.11
C TYR A 70 -6.29 -2.37 -10.49
N GLY A 71 -5.77 -3.60 -10.56
CA GLY A 71 -5.44 -4.29 -11.81
C GLY A 71 -4.23 -3.69 -12.54
N SER A 72 -3.39 -2.92 -11.85
CA SER A 72 -2.19 -2.29 -12.41
C SER A 72 -1.10 -3.31 -12.73
N LYS A 73 0.04 -2.91 -13.29
CA LYS A 73 1.18 -3.84 -13.47
C LYS A 73 2.03 -3.87 -12.20
N PHE A 74 2.13 -5.05 -11.58
CA PHE A 74 3.08 -5.29 -10.48
C PHE A 74 4.49 -5.52 -11.02
N LEU A 75 5.48 -4.85 -10.42
CA LEU A 75 6.89 -4.99 -10.73
C LEU A 75 7.55 -5.78 -9.60
N PHE A 76 7.98 -6.99 -9.91
CA PHE A 76 8.77 -7.77 -8.98
C PHE A 76 10.12 -7.08 -8.77
N PRO A 77 10.59 -6.95 -7.51
CA PRO A 77 11.96 -6.54 -7.27
C PRO A 77 12.87 -7.57 -7.95
N LYS A 78 13.80 -7.10 -8.77
CA LYS A 78 14.80 -7.99 -9.36
C LYS A 78 15.71 -8.47 -8.23
N PRO A 79 15.94 -9.78 -8.07
CA PRO A 79 17.05 -10.23 -7.25
C PRO A 79 18.35 -9.70 -7.88
N ASP A 80 19.23 -9.14 -7.05
CA ASP A 80 20.60 -8.79 -7.44
C ASP A 80 21.39 -9.99 -7.97
#